data_AF-M2BJS9-F1
#
_entry.id   AF-M2BJS9-F1
#
_cell.length_a   1.000
_cell.length_b   1.000
_cell.length_c   1.000
_cell.angle_alpha   90.00
_cell.angle_beta   90.00
_cell.angle_gamma   90.00
#
_symmetry.space_group_name_H-M   'P 1'
#
loop_
_entity.id
_entity.type
_entity.pdbx_description
1 polymer ?
#
loop_
_entity_poly.entity_id
_entity_poly.type
_entity_poly.pdbx_seq_one_letter_code
_entity_poly.pdbx_strand_id
1 'polypeptide(L)' 'MELAKVTSKGQITIPLTIRNLLGLKTGDKVFF' A
#
# COMPACT_ATOMS: atom_id res chain seq x y z
N MET A 1 13.84 -1.65 -1.05
CA MET A 1 12.80 -2.46 -1.70
C MET A 1 12.10 -3.21 -0.58
N GLU A 2 10.96 -2.68 -0.14
CA GLU A 2 10.21 -3.28 0.97
C GLU A 2 9.26 -4.33 0.42
N LEU A 3 9.36 -5.57 0.90
CA LEU A 3 8.46 -6.66 0.53
C LEU A 3 7.14 -6.47 1.28
N ALA A 4 6.08 -6.11 0.56
CA ALA A 4 4.74 -6.05 1.14
C ALA A 4 4.18 -7.47 1.29
N LYS A 5 3.57 -7.75 2.45
CA LYS A 5 2.90 -9.02 2.71
C LYS A 5 1.45 -8.94 2.24
N VAL A 6 1.03 -9.95 1.47
CA VAL A 6 -0.40 -10.18 1.18
C VAL A 6 -1.05 -10.70 2.46
N THR A 7 -2.05 -9.99 2.95
CA THR A 7 -2.83 -10.35 4.14
C THR A 7 -4.11 -11.07 3.72
N SER A 8 -5.01 -11.33 4.67
CA SER A 8 -6.23 -12.10 4.40
C SER A 8 -7.08 -11.42 3.32
N LYS A 9 -7.82 -12.24 2.56
CA LYS A 9 -8.71 -11.77 1.48
C LYS A 9 -8.00 -11.05 0.32
N GLY A 10 -6.70 -11.30 0.12
CA GLY A 10 -5.93 -10.72 -0.99
C GLY A 10 -5.61 -9.24 -0.82
N GLN A 11 -5.74 -8.71 0.40
CA GLN A 11 -5.35 -7.34 0.71
C GLN A 11 -3.82 -7.22 0.75
N ILE A 12 -3.29 -6.08 0.32
CA ILE A 12 -1.86 -5.78 0.39
C ILE A 12 -1.69 -4.54 1.28
N THR A 13 -0.92 -4.68 2.35
CA THR A 13 -0.59 -3.55 3.20
C THR A 13 0.59 -2.79 2.61
N ILE A 14 0.38 -1.52 2.27
CA ILE A 14 1.44 -0.64 1.77
C ILE A 14 2.21 -0.09 3.00
N PRO A 15 3.53 -0.37 3.13
CA PRO A 15 4.33 0.15 4.23
C PRO A 15 4.35 1.68 4.29
N LEU A 16 4.51 2.25 5.49
CA LEU A 16 4.44 3.70 5.72
C LEU A 16 5.41 4.48 4.82
N THR A 17 6.63 3.96 4.61
CA THR A 17 7.64 4.60 3.76
C THR A 17 7.17 4.76 2.31
N ILE A 18 6.49 3.75 1.77
CA ILE A 18 5.95 3.77 0.41
C ILE A 18 4.73 4.69 0.33
N ARG A 19 3.86 4.68 1.37
CA ARG A 19 2.74 5.62 1.46
C ARG A 19 3.20 7.07 1.44
N ASN A 20 4.27 7.40 2.17
CA ASN A 20 4.83 8.74 2.22
C ASN A 20 5.48 9.14 0.89
N LEU A 21 6.23 8.24 0.26
CA LEU A 21 6.86 8.48 -1.04
C LEU A 21 5.83 8.76 -2.14
N LEU A 22 4.70 8.03 -2.12
CA LEU A 22 3.61 8.15 -3.10
C LEU A 22 2.53 9.16 -2.69
N GLY A 23 2.62 9.75 -1.49
CA GLY A 23 1.63 10.68 -0.95
C GLY A 23 0.24 10.08 -0.69
N LEU A 24 0.14 8.76 -0.48
CA LEU A 24 -1.13 8.03 -0.40
C LEU A 24 -1.90 8.27 0.91
N LYS A 25 -3.15 8.67 0.77
CA LYS A 25 -4.12 8.90 1.84
C LYS A 25 -5.21 7.82 1.84
N THR A 26 -5.89 7.71 2.97
CA THR A 26 -7.04 6.80 3.10
C THR A 26 -8.13 7.20 2.11
N GLY A 27 -8.57 6.25 1.27
CA GLY A 27 -9.60 6.49 0.26
C GLY A 27 -9.06 6.80 -1.14
N ASP A 28 -7.74 6.96 -1.29
CA ASP A 28 -7.13 7.10 -2.61
C ASP A 28 -7.36 5.83 -3.44
N LYS A 29 -7.77 6.03 -4.69
CA LYS A 29 -7.94 4.95 -5.65
C LYS A 29 -6.61 4.73 -6.35
N VAL A 30 -6.15 3.49 -6.35
CA VAL A 30 -4.97 3.06 -7.10
C VAL A 30 -5.46 2.39 -8.37
N PHE A 31 -4.91 2.80 -9.51
CA PHE A 31 -5.10 2.09 -10.77
C PHE A 31 -4.05 0.97 -10.85
N PHE A 32 -4.48 -0.23 -11.21
CA PHE A 32 -3.66 -1.43 -11.32
C PHE A 32 -3.49 -1.83 -12.78
#